data_AF-A0A851GME1-F1
#
_entry.id   AF-A0A851GME1-F1
#
_cell.length_a   1.000
_cell.length_b   1.000
_cell.length_c   1.000
_cell.angle_alpha   90.00
_cell.angle_beta   90.00
_cell.angle_gamma   90.00
#
_symmetry.space_group_name_H-M   'P 1'
#
loop_
_entity.id
_entity.type
_entity.pdbx_description
1 polymer ?
#
loop_
_entity_poly.entity_id
_entity_poly.type
_entity_poly.pdbx_seq_one_letter_code
_entity_poly.pdbx_strand_id
1 'polypeptide(L)' 'MDAKKIKLIVSAVVVLLLGVIVFQNYQEVTVQVLMASITMPLAILLLLTFAIGLTLGWLFKLFRASPRK' A
#
# COMPACT_ATOMS: atom_id res chain seq x y z
N MET A 1 -13.07 28.45 -5.22
CA MET A 1 -13.49 27.04 -5.12
C MET A 1 -13.47 26.65 -3.66
N ASP A 2 -14.61 26.23 -3.10
CA ASP A 2 -14.68 25.91 -1.66
C ASP A 2 -13.75 24.75 -1.30
N ALA A 3 -13.09 24.82 -0.15
CA ALA A 3 -12.15 23.80 0.32
C ALA A 3 -12.74 22.37 0.30
N LYS A 4 -14.06 22.23 0.53
CA LYS A 4 -14.78 20.94 0.40
C LYS A 4 -14.79 20.41 -1.03
N LYS A 5 -15.03 21.28 -2.02
CA LYS A 5 -15.03 20.90 -3.45
C LYS A 5 -13.62 20.53 -3.92
N ILE A 6 -12.60 21.25 -3.44
CA ILE A 6 -11.18 20.92 -3.70
C ILE A 6 -10.84 19.52 -3.18
N LYS A 7 -11.17 19.24 -1.91
CA LYS A 7 -10.91 17.92 -1.30
C LYS A 7 -11.60 16.78 -2.07
N LEU A 8 -12.84 17.00 -2.51
CA LEU A 8 -13.59 15.99 -3.26
C LEU A 8 -12.95 15.72 -4.62
N ILE A 9 -12.57 16.76 -5.37
CA ILE A 9 -11.87 16.62 -6.65
C ILE A 9 -10.53 15.91 -6.46
N VAL A 10 -9.72 16.33 -5.49
CA VAL A 10 -8.43 15.69 -5.19
C VAL A 10 -8.62 14.21 -4.85
N SER A 11 -9.61 13.87 -4.02
CA SER A 11 -9.89 12.47 -3.69
C SER A 11 -10.28 11.65 -4.91
N ALA A 12 -11.13 12.18 -5.79
CA ALA A 12 -11.56 11.52 -7.01
C ALA A 12 -10.39 11.29 -7.98
N VAL A 13 -9.52 12.30 -8.12
CA VAL A 13 -8.29 12.20 -8.92
C VAL A 13 -7.35 11.13 -8.35
N VAL A 14 -7.15 11.08 -7.03
CA VAL A 14 -6.33 10.06 -6.38
C VAL A 14 -6.89 8.65 -6.62
N VAL A 15 -8.21 8.46 -6.48
CA VAL A 15 -8.85 7.16 -6.74
C VAL A 15 -8.67 6.72 -8.19
N LEU A 16 -8.88 7.64 -9.15
CA LEU A 16 -8.65 7.36 -10.58
C LEU A 16 -7.19 6.97 -10.85
N LEU A 17 -6.23 7.72 -10.31
CA LEU A 17 -4.81 7.42 -10.46
C LEU A 17 -4.44 6.07 -9.87
N LEU A 18 -4.97 5.73 -8.69
CA LEU A 18 -4.78 4.41 -8.08
C LEU A 18 -5.32 3.31 -8.99
N GLY A 19 -6.51 3.49 -9.57
CA GLY A 19 -7.07 2.54 -10.54
C GLY A 19 -6.18 2.34 -11.76
N VAL A 20 -5.66 3.43 -12.33
CA VAL A 20 -4.72 3.37 -13.48
C VAL A 20 -3.42 2.67 -13.10
N ILE A 21 -2.85 2.99 -11.94
CA ILE A 21 -1.62 2.34 -11.45
C ILE A 21 -1.87 0.84 -11.28
N VAL A 22 -2.97 0.43 -10.65
CA VAL A 22 -3.30 -0.99 -10.48
C VAL A 22 -3.41 -1.66 -11.85
N PHE A 23 -4.19 -1.07 -12.78
CA PHE A 23 -4.41 -1.64 -14.10
C PHE A 23 -3.13 -1.73 -14.95
N GLN A 24 -2.27 -0.72 -14.90
CA GLN A 24 -0.97 -0.74 -15.59
C GLN A 24 0.02 -1.72 -14.94
N ASN A 25 -0.06 -1.92 -13.63
CA ASN A 25 0.80 -2.82 -12.87
C ASN A 25 0.17 -4.21 -12.68
N TYR A 26 -0.73 -4.62 -13.59
CA TYR A 26 -1.20 -6.01 -13.67
C TYR A 26 -0.17 -6.96 -14.30
N GLN A 27 1.00 -6.45 -14.67
CA GLN A 27 2.11 -7.27 -15.14
C GLN A 27 2.42 -8.34 -14.08
N GLU A 28 2.37 -9.59 -14.51
CA GLU A 28 2.70 -10.73 -13.66
C GLU A 28 4.19 -10.71 -13.35
N VAL A 29 4.53 -10.77 -12.06
CA VAL A 29 5.89 -10.87 -11.56
C VAL A 29 6.04 -12.16 -10.79
N THR A 30 7.10 -12.90 -11.09
CA THR A 30 7.46 -14.10 -10.33
C THR A 30 8.44 -13.72 -9.23
N VAL A 31 8.03 -13.94 -7.99
CA VAL A 31 8.85 -13.68 -6.80
C VAL A 31 9.30 -15.01 -6.21
N GLN A 32 10.57 -15.11 -5.87
CA GLN A 32 11.11 -16.25 -5.14
C GLN A 32 11.06 -15.96 -3.64
N VAL A 33 10.31 -16.78 -2.91
CA VAL A 33 10.18 -16.69 -1.46
C VAL A 33 10.75 -17.97 -0.85
N LEU A 34 11.96 -17.85 -0.28
CA LEU A 34 12.72 -18.94 0.33
C LEU A 34 13.06 -20.08 -0.64
N MET A 35 12.09 -20.97 -0.92
CA MET A 35 12.18 -22.11 -1.84
C MET A 35 10.95 -22.24 -2.76
N ALA A 36 10.00 -21.30 -2.70
CA ALA A 36 8.79 -21.30 -3.50
C ALA A 36 8.81 -20.15 -4.50
N SER A 37 8.35 -20.41 -5.73
CA SER A 37 8.12 -19.40 -6.75
C SER A 37 6.64 -19.07 -6.78
N ILE A 38 6.29 -17.80 -6.54
CA ILE A 38 4.91 -17.32 -6.58
C ILE A 38 4.81 -16.28 -7.69
N THR A 39 3.93 -16.54 -8.66
CA THR A 39 3.61 -15.58 -9.72
C THR A 39 2.35 -14.83 -9.33
N MET A 40 2.45 -13.51 -9.24
CA MET A 40 1.32 -12.65 -8.89
C MET A 40 1.40 -11.31 -9.65
N PRO A 41 0.28 -10.62 -9.85
CA PRO A 41 0.31 -9.24 -10.33
C PRO A 41 1.14 -8.35 -9.41
N LEU A 42 1.95 -7.46 -10.00
CA LEU A 42 2.79 -6.51 -9.25
C LEU A 42 1.97 -5.66 -8.25
N ALA A 43 0.74 -5.30 -8.60
CA ALA A 43 -0.18 -4.59 -7.71
C ALA A 43 -0.43 -5.35 -6.38
N ILE A 44 -0.55 -6.68 -6.41
CA ILE A 44 -0.74 -7.50 -5.19
C ILE A 44 0.52 -7.46 -4.33
N LEU A 45 1.70 -7.59 -4.96
CA LEU A 45 2.98 -7.52 -4.27
C LEU A 45 3.19 -6.16 -3.57
N LEU A 46 2.83 -5.07 -4.25
CA LEU A 46 2.88 -3.71 -3.69
C LEU A 46 1.91 -3.54 -2.51
N LEU A 47 0.71 -4.10 -2.61
CA LEU A 47 -0.28 -4.03 -1.53
C LEU A 47 0.19 -4.82 -0.30
N LEU A 48 0.75 -6.02 -0.49
CA LEU A 48 1.31 -6.84 0.58
C LEU A 48 2.50 -6.14 1.26
N THR A 49 3.45 -5.61 0.50
CA THR A 49 4.60 -4.89 1.05
C THR A 49 4.19 -3.64 1.82
N PHE A 50 3.21 -2.89 1.31
CA PHE A 50 2.64 -1.75 2.02
C PHE A 50 1.97 -2.17 3.34
N ALA A 51 1.15 -3.22 3.32
CA ALA A 51 0.49 -3.75 4.52
C ALA A 51 1.50 -4.23 5.57
N ILE A 52 2.57 -4.92 5.14
CA ILE A 52 3.68 -5.33 6.03
C ILE A 52 4.36 -4.09 6.63
N GLY A 53 4.68 -3.08 5.83
CA GLY A 53 5.29 -1.84 6.33
C GLY A 53 4.40 -1.12 7.36
N LEU A 54 3.10 -1.02 7.10
CA LEU A 54 2.14 -0.41 8.04
C LEU A 54 2.01 -1.20 9.34
N THR A 55 1.85 -2.53 9.24
CA THR A 55 1.71 -3.40 10.41
C THR A 55 2.96 -3.38 11.26
N LEU A 56 4.15 -3.46 10.65
CA LEU A 56 5.43 -3.31 11.35
C LEU A 56 5.54 -1.94 12.01
N GLY A 57 5.26 -0.84 11.29
CA GLY A 57 5.32 0.51 11.85
C GLY A 57 4.38 0.71 13.04
N TRP A 58 3.16 0.18 12.96
CA TRP A 58 2.19 0.20 14.05
C TRP A 58 2.67 -0.64 15.24
N LEU A 59 3.22 -1.82 14.98
CA LEU A 59 3.77 -2.71 16.00
C LEU A 59 4.99 -2.08 16.70
N PHE A 60 5.89 -1.43 15.96
CA PHE A 60 7.01 -0.66 16.51
C PHE A 60 6.54 0.48 17.41
N LYS A 61 5.46 1.18 17.04
CA LYS A 61 4.86 2.21 17.90
C LYS A 61 4.36 1.60 19.21
N LEU A 62 3.69 0.45 19.15
CA LEU A 62 3.19 -0.25 20.34
C LEU A 62 4.35 -0.66 21.28
N PHE A 63 5.44 -1.20 20.74
CA PHE A 63 6.61 -1.56 21.54
C PHE A 63 7.35 -0.35 22.12
N ARG A 64 7.33 0.80 21.43
CA ARG A 64 7.96 2.05 21.90
C ARG A 64 7.08 2.86 22.86
N ALA A 65 5.80 2.53 22.95
CA ALA A 65 4.84 3.16 23.85
C ALA A 65 4.89 2.63 25.29
N SER A 66 5.82 1.71 25.61
CA SER A 66 6.09 1.35 27.01
C SER A 66 6.58 2.59 27.75
N PRO A 67 5.82 3.12 28.73
CA PRO A 67 6.29 4.21 29.56
C PRO A 67 7.52 3.70 30.29
N ARG A 68 8.69 4.32 30.08
CA ARG A 68 9.75 4.25 31.09
C ARG A 68 9.15 4.84 32.38
N LYS A 69 8.84 3.97 33.34
CA LYS A 69 8.84 4.35 34.74
C LYS A 69 10.28 4.53 35.19
#